data_AF-A0A2V7N3A5-F1
#
_entry.id   AF-A0A2V7N3A5-F1
#
_cell.length_a   1.000
_cell.length_b   1.000
_cell.length_c   1.000
_cell.angle_alpha   90.00
_cell.angle_beta   90.00
_cell.angle_gamma   90.00
#
_symmetry.space_group_name_H-M   'P 1'
#
loop_
_entity.id
_entity.type
_entity.pdbx_description
1 polymer ?
#
loop_
_entity_poly.entity_id
_entity_poly.type
_entity_poly.pdbx_seq_one_letter_code
_entity_poly.pdbx_strand_id
1 'polypeptide(L)'
;MNATRAVAAGLIGTAAMTALLLVEPSVGLPQIAIGQILSTALGLVPAYLTVGPAVGWCVDFLAGVAFALVYAGVFERRLPGGALVRGALYGMMVFVLAQLVFTPLVGGGVFSRGDLEMIAGSLLGHLVYGAVVGWIYGLPSARGPVVVG
;
A
#
# COMPACT_ATOMS: atom_id res chain seq x y z
N MET A 1 -9.89 -16.81 5.48
CA MET A 1 -8.75 -15.87 5.36
C MET A 1 -7.48 -16.60 5.76
N ASN A 2 -6.46 -16.62 4.90
CA ASN A 2 -5.10 -17.04 5.24
C ASN A 2 -4.30 -15.80 5.69
N ALA A 3 -4.09 -15.64 7.01
CA ALA A 3 -3.46 -14.47 7.59
C ALA A 3 -1.97 -14.38 7.25
N THR A 4 -1.23 -15.50 7.28
CA THR A 4 0.19 -15.54 6.91
C THR A 4 0.39 -15.02 5.48
N ARG A 5 -0.48 -15.44 4.56
CA ARG A 5 -0.46 -14.98 3.16
C ARG A 5 -0.81 -13.49 3.06
N ALA A 6 -1.75 -13.00 3.85
CA ALA A 6 -2.11 -11.58 3.87
C ALA A 6 -0.95 -10.71 4.38
N VAL A 7 -0.28 -11.13 5.45
CA VAL A 7 0.91 -10.45 5.98
C VAL A 7 2.03 -10.43 4.94
N ALA A 8 2.33 -11.57 4.31
CA ALA A 8 3.33 -11.63 3.24
C ALA A 8 2.96 -10.74 2.05
N ALA A 9 1.69 -10.74 1.64
CA ALA A 9 1.18 -9.90 0.57
C ALA A 9 1.33 -8.41 0.89
N GLY A 10 1.02 -7.99 2.12
CA GLY A 10 1.20 -6.61 2.58
C GLY A 10 2.67 -6.18 2.58
N LEU A 11 3.56 -7.00 3.14
CA LEU A 11 4.99 -6.70 3.17
C LEU A 11 5.61 -6.61 1.78
N ILE A 12 5.32 -7.59 0.90
CA ILE A 12 5.86 -7.63 -0.46
C ILE A 12 5.24 -6.50 -1.31
N GLY A 13 3.94 -6.25 -1.14
CA GLY A 13 3.25 -5.15 -1.82
C GLY A 13 3.83 -3.79 -1.46
N THR A 14 4.04 -3.53 -0.17
CA THR A 14 4.67 -2.28 0.28
C THR A 14 6.11 -2.19 -0.19
N ALA A 15 6.90 -3.26 -0.11
CA ALA A 15 8.27 -3.26 -0.63
C ALA A 15 8.32 -2.94 -2.14
N ALA A 16 7.40 -3.50 -2.93
CA ALA A 16 7.30 -3.24 -4.36
C ALA A 16 6.92 -1.78 -4.66
N MET A 17 5.94 -1.23 -3.93
CA MET A 17 5.57 0.18 -4.01
C MET A 17 6.74 1.10 -3.63
N THR A 18 7.43 0.80 -2.53
CA THR A 18 8.61 1.55 -2.08
C THR A 18 9.74 1.52 -3.09
N ALA A 19 10.01 0.36 -3.70
CA ALA A 19 10.99 0.27 -4.77
C ALA A 19 10.61 1.15 -5.97
N LEU A 20 9.33 1.20 -6.33
CA LEU A 20 8.84 2.10 -7.37
C LEU A 20 9.05 3.58 -7.00
N LEU A 21 8.68 3.99 -5.78
CA LEU A 21 8.86 5.37 -5.30
C LEU A 21 10.32 5.84 -5.35
N LEU A 22 11.28 4.93 -5.20
CA LEU A 22 12.71 5.23 -5.33
C LEU A 22 13.14 5.43 -6.80
N VAL A 23 12.40 4.86 -7.75
CA VAL A 23 12.67 4.97 -9.19
C VAL A 23 11.91 6.12 -9.83
N GLU A 24 10.76 6.52 -9.29
CA GLU A 24 9.91 7.61 -9.79
C GLU A 24 10.68 8.91 -10.14
N PRO A 25 11.61 9.42 -9.30
CA PRO A 25 12.42 10.59 -9.64
C PRO A 25 13.27 10.44 -10.92
N SER A 26 13.68 9.22 -11.25
CA SER A 26 14.49 8.97 -12.46
C SER A 26 13.71 9.11 -13.76
N VAL A 27 12.37 9.05 -13.69
CA VAL A 27 11.46 9.20 -14.84
C VAL A 27 10.71 10.54 -14.83
N GLY A 28 11.13 11.48 -13.97
CA GLY A 28 10.56 12.83 -13.87
C GLY A 28 9.34 12.96 -12.96
N LEU A 29 9.03 11.94 -12.14
CA LEU A 29 7.98 12.03 -11.12
C LEU A 29 8.53 12.58 -9.78
N PRO A 30 7.68 13.19 -8.93
CA PRO A 30 8.12 13.77 -7.66
C PRO A 30 8.77 12.77 -6.71
N GLN A 31 9.82 13.20 -6.01
CA GLN A 31 10.40 12.40 -4.94
C GLN A 31 9.49 12.45 -3.70
N ILE A 32 8.81 11.34 -3.42
CA ILE A 32 7.97 11.21 -2.23
C ILE A 32 8.76 10.57 -1.09
N ALA A 33 9.20 11.39 -0.13
CA ALA A 33 9.95 10.93 1.04
C ALA A 33 9.02 10.34 2.13
N ILE A 34 8.30 9.24 1.83
CA ILE A 34 7.30 8.62 2.71
C ILE A 34 7.82 8.32 4.12
N GLY A 35 9.03 7.77 4.25
CA GLY A 35 9.63 7.54 5.56
C GLY A 35 9.77 8.81 6.39
N GLN A 36 10.13 9.94 5.77
CA GLN A 36 10.21 11.23 6.47
C GLN A 36 8.82 11.79 6.76
N ILE A 37 7.90 11.76 5.80
CA ILE A 37 6.52 12.27 5.94
C ILE A 37 5.79 11.56 7.07
N LEU A 38 5.86 10.22 7.12
CA LEU A 38 5.24 9.44 8.19
C LEU A 38 5.94 9.68 9.52
N SER A 39 7.26 9.77 9.53
CA SER A 39 8.00 10.04 10.77
C SER A 39 7.66 11.41 11.36
N THR A 40 7.54 12.45 10.53
CA THR A 40 7.13 13.79 11.00
C THR A 40 5.66 13.85 11.39
N ALA A 41 4.77 13.16 10.67
CA ALA A 41 3.36 13.04 11.04
C ALA A 41 3.17 12.34 12.40
N LEU A 42 3.99 11.31 12.69
CA LEU A 42 4.00 10.60 13.97
C LEU A 42 4.73 11.39 15.08
N GLY A 43 5.73 12.20 14.71
CA GLY A 43 6.48 13.09 15.63
C GLY A 43 5.62 14.17 16.29
N LEU A 44 4.38 14.37 15.84
CA LEU A 44 3.38 15.18 16.53
C LEU A 44 2.85 14.52 17.83
N VAL A 45 3.21 13.27 18.12
CA VAL A 45 2.66 12.48 19.25
C VAL A 45 3.56 12.51 20.51
N PRO A 46 4.90 12.67 20.40
CA PRO A 46 5.66 13.25 21.52
C PRO A 46 6.85 14.13 21.06
N ALA A 47 6.85 15.41 21.45
CA ALA A 47 7.90 16.40 21.15
C ALA A 47 9.32 16.07 21.67
N TYR A 48 9.51 14.91 22.30
CA TYR A 48 10.74 14.46 22.97
C TYR A 48 11.38 13.23 22.31
N LEU A 49 10.79 12.68 21.24
CA LEU A 49 11.38 11.57 20.49
C LEU A 49 11.80 12.07 19.10
N THR A 50 13.11 12.15 18.81
CA THR A 50 13.60 12.28 17.44
C THR A 50 13.31 10.99 16.69
N VAL A 51 12.15 10.94 16.06
CA VAL A 51 11.74 9.83 15.22
C VAL A 51 12.39 10.00 13.85
N GLY A 52 13.35 9.13 13.51
CA GLY A 52 14.02 9.15 12.21
C GLY A 52 13.21 8.44 11.11
N PRO A 53 13.58 8.59 9.83
CA PRO A 53 12.88 8.01 8.68
C PRO A 53 12.58 6.50 8.81
N ALA A 54 13.44 5.77 9.52
CA ALA A 54 13.28 4.33 9.77
C ALA A 54 11.93 3.99 10.42
N VAL A 55 11.44 4.80 11.36
CA VAL A 55 10.15 4.54 12.01
C VAL A 55 8.99 4.83 11.07
N GLY A 56 9.08 5.89 10.26
CA GLY A 56 8.08 6.16 9.23
C GLY A 56 7.98 5.00 8.24
N TRP A 57 9.11 4.43 7.82
CA TRP A 57 9.12 3.21 7.02
C TRP A 57 8.47 2.03 7.74
N CYS A 58 8.77 1.80 9.02
CA CYS A 58 8.10 0.74 9.79
C CYS A 58 6.58 0.92 9.79
N VAL A 59 6.09 2.15 9.98
CA VAL A 59 4.64 2.44 9.95
C VAL A 59 4.04 2.22 8.57
N ASP A 60 4.76 2.58 7.49
CA ASP A 60 4.33 2.30 6.12
C ASP A 60 4.12 0.81 5.87
N PHE A 61 5.09 -0.03 6.29
CA PHE A 61 4.97 -1.48 6.19
C PHE A 61 3.84 -2.05 7.04
N LEU A 62 3.62 -1.52 8.26
CA LEU A 62 2.51 -1.94 9.10
C LEU A 62 1.16 -1.55 8.50
N ALA A 63 1.04 -0.35 7.93
CA ALA A 63 -0.15 0.08 7.20
C ALA A 63 -0.41 -0.82 5.99
N GLY A 64 0.63 -1.17 5.23
CA GLY A 64 0.56 -2.13 4.14
C GLY A 64 0.07 -3.51 4.57
N VAL A 65 0.51 -4.03 5.71
CA VAL A 65 0.00 -5.28 6.29
C VAL A 65 -1.47 -5.14 6.68
N ALA A 66 -1.84 -4.04 7.34
CA ALA A 66 -3.22 -3.77 7.73
C ALA A 66 -4.16 -3.72 6.51
N PHE A 67 -3.77 -3.01 5.44
CA PHE A 67 -4.52 -2.98 4.20
C PHE A 67 -4.61 -4.35 3.52
N ALA A 68 -3.56 -5.18 3.55
CA ALA A 68 -3.64 -6.52 2.98
C ALA A 68 -4.56 -7.46 3.79
N LEU A 69 -4.61 -7.30 5.11
CA LEU A 69 -5.57 -8.00 5.98
C LEU A 69 -7.01 -7.59 5.67
N VAL A 70 -7.26 -6.29 5.45
CA VAL A 70 -8.57 -5.79 5.02
C VAL A 70 -8.96 -6.35 3.66
N TYR A 71 -8.05 -6.36 2.68
CA TYR A 71 -8.29 -6.99 1.39
C TYR A 71 -8.71 -8.46 1.55
N ALA A 72 -7.92 -9.23 2.29
CA ALA A 72 -8.12 -10.65 2.50
C ALA A 72 -9.41 -11.00 3.27
N GLY A 73 -9.79 -10.17 4.25
CA GLY A 73 -10.97 -10.39 5.10
C GLY A 73 -12.27 -9.88 4.47
N VAL A 74 -12.20 -8.83 3.66
CA VAL A 74 -13.37 -8.05 3.24
C VAL A 74 -13.56 -8.05 1.72
N PHE A 75 -12.51 -7.83 0.94
CA PHE A 75 -12.63 -7.50 -0.48
C PHE A 75 -12.33 -8.64 -1.46
N GLU A 76 -11.52 -9.63 -1.06
CA GLU A 76 -11.06 -10.72 -1.92
C GLU A 76 -12.21 -11.46 -2.63
N ARG A 77 -13.31 -11.67 -1.91
CA ARG A 77 -14.52 -12.36 -2.42
C ARG A 77 -15.58 -11.42 -2.98
N ARG A 78 -15.43 -10.10 -2.79
CA ARG A 78 -16.44 -9.09 -3.16
C ARG A 78 -16.09 -8.36 -4.44
N LEU A 79 -14.80 -8.28 -4.78
CA LEU A 79 -14.35 -7.62 -6.00
C LEU A 79 -14.47 -8.57 -7.21
N PRO A 80 -14.94 -8.07 -8.36
CA PRO A 80 -15.08 -8.87 -9.57
C PRO A 80 -13.73 -9.13 -10.26
N GLY A 81 -13.72 -10.10 -11.17
CA GLY A 81 -12.58 -10.38 -12.06
C GLY A 81 -11.56 -11.36 -11.48
N GLY A 82 -10.41 -11.46 -12.16
CA GLY A 82 -9.27 -12.29 -11.74
C GLY A 82 -8.46 -11.65 -10.61
N ALA A 83 -7.52 -12.41 -10.05
CA ALA A 83 -6.72 -12.01 -8.89
C ALA A 83 -6.03 -10.63 -9.05
N LEU A 84 -5.40 -10.40 -10.20
CA LEU A 84 -4.76 -9.11 -10.53
C LEU A 84 -5.77 -7.96 -10.62
N VAL A 85 -6.92 -8.20 -11.25
CA VAL A 85 -7.98 -7.18 -11.41
C VAL A 85 -8.56 -6.80 -10.06
N ARG A 86 -8.86 -7.77 -9.20
CA ARG A 86 -9.33 -7.51 -7.82
C ARG A 86 -8.29 -6.72 -7.04
N GLY A 87 -7.02 -7.09 -7.16
CA GLY A 87 -5.90 -6.38 -6.57
C GLY A 87 -5.83 -4.93 -7.03
N ALA A 88 -5.87 -4.67 -8.34
CA ALA A 88 -5.84 -3.33 -8.91
C ALA A 88 -7.05 -2.48 -8.49
N LEU A 89 -8.26 -3.05 -8.48
CA LEU A 89 -9.47 -2.38 -7.98
C LEU A 89 -9.33 -2.01 -6.51
N TYR A 90 -8.77 -2.90 -5.68
CA TYR A 90 -8.49 -2.61 -4.29
C TYR A 90 -7.44 -1.51 -4.14
N GLY A 91 -6.34 -1.58 -4.91
CA GLY A 91 -5.33 -0.54 -4.97
C GLY A 91 -5.91 0.84 -5.31
N MET A 92 -6.83 0.90 -6.27
CA MET A 92 -7.58 2.12 -6.59
C MET A 92 -8.37 2.66 -5.39
N MET A 93 -9.02 1.79 -4.60
CA MET A 93 -9.73 2.22 -3.39
C MET A 93 -8.77 2.77 -2.34
N VAL A 94 -7.62 2.13 -2.13
CA VAL A 94 -6.58 2.62 -1.20
C VAL A 94 -5.99 3.94 -1.69
N PHE A 95 -5.78 4.11 -2.99
CA PHE A 95 -5.37 5.38 -3.60
C PHE A 95 -6.37 6.50 -3.31
N VAL A 96 -7.66 6.26 -3.55
CA VAL A 96 -8.71 7.24 -3.25
C VAL A 96 -8.72 7.59 -1.77
N LEU A 97 -8.60 6.58 -0.89
CA LEU A 97 -8.47 6.81 0.55
C LEU A 97 -7.23 7.65 0.89
N ALA A 98 -6.08 7.39 0.25
CA ALA A 98 -4.87 8.15 0.46
C ALA A 98 -5.06 9.62 0.05
N GLN A 99 -5.62 9.88 -1.13
CA GLN A 99 -5.83 11.24 -1.66
C GLN A 99 -6.89 12.04 -0.88
N LEU A 100 -7.90 11.37 -0.33
CA LEU A 100 -9.01 12.03 0.39
C LEU A 100 -8.77 12.13 1.90
N VAL A 101 -7.95 11.27 2.49
CA VAL A 101 -7.76 11.19 3.94
C VAL A 101 -6.31 11.41 4.32
N PHE A 102 -5.39 10.59 3.82
CA PHE A 102 -4.00 10.64 4.24
C PHE A 102 -3.28 11.92 3.78
N THR A 103 -3.34 12.25 2.49
CA THR A 103 -2.67 13.43 1.92
C THR A 103 -3.14 14.73 2.59
N PRO A 104 -4.45 14.97 2.82
CA PRO A 104 -4.90 16.10 3.64
C PRO A 104 -4.37 16.08 5.07
N LEU A 105 -4.39 14.92 5.72
CA LEU A 105 -3.96 14.76 7.12
C LEU A 105 -2.49 15.15 7.32
N VAL A 106 -1.63 14.87 6.33
CA VAL A 106 -0.20 15.25 6.38
C VAL A 106 0.08 16.62 5.75
N GLY A 107 -0.96 17.42 5.47
CA GLY A 107 -0.81 18.80 4.97
C GLY A 107 -0.64 18.93 3.45
N GLY A 108 -0.75 17.84 2.69
CA GLY A 108 -0.70 17.82 1.22
C GLY A 108 -2.00 18.27 0.53
N GLY A 109 -3.11 18.39 1.27
CA GLY A 109 -4.42 18.79 0.73
C GLY A 109 -5.16 17.65 0.02
N VAL A 110 -6.43 17.90 -0.34
CA VAL A 110 -7.25 16.92 -1.09
C VAL A 110 -6.73 16.81 -2.52
N PHE A 111 -6.53 15.59 -3.00
CA PHE A 111 -5.95 15.32 -4.32
C PHE A 111 -4.65 16.11 -4.58
N SER A 112 -3.76 16.17 -3.60
CA SER A 112 -2.47 16.89 -3.69
C SER A 112 -2.61 18.34 -4.20
N ARG A 113 -3.74 19.02 -3.92
CA ARG A 113 -4.07 20.36 -4.43
C ARG A 113 -4.06 20.47 -5.97
N GLY A 114 -4.28 19.37 -6.68
CA GLY A 114 -4.29 19.33 -8.14
C GLY A 114 -2.91 19.10 -8.78
N ASP A 115 -1.88 18.80 -7.99
CA ASP A 115 -0.58 18.39 -8.53
C ASP A 115 -0.71 17.03 -9.23
N LEU A 116 -0.74 17.07 -10.57
CA LEU A 116 -0.96 15.90 -11.41
C LEU A 116 0.16 14.87 -11.28
N GLU A 117 1.40 15.30 -11.06
CA GLU A 117 2.54 14.38 -10.98
C GLU A 117 2.50 13.63 -9.64
N MET A 118 2.20 14.32 -8.55
CA MET A 118 1.98 13.68 -7.24
C MET A 118 0.79 12.71 -7.27
N ILE A 119 -0.30 13.09 -7.93
CA ILE A 119 -1.48 12.23 -8.09
C ILE A 119 -1.11 10.99 -8.90
N ALA A 120 -0.37 11.15 -10.00
CA ALA A 120 0.05 10.06 -10.86
C ALA A 120 0.98 9.07 -10.17
N GLY A 121 2.02 9.56 -9.48
CA GLY A 121 2.93 8.70 -8.68
C GLY A 121 2.18 7.96 -7.57
N SER A 122 1.31 8.67 -6.84
CA SER A 122 0.46 8.03 -5.83
C SER A 122 -0.44 6.95 -6.42
N LEU A 123 -1.10 7.20 -7.56
CA LEU A 123 -1.94 6.22 -8.22
C LEU A 123 -1.13 4.99 -8.64
N LEU A 124 0.03 5.21 -9.28
CA LEU A 124 0.89 4.13 -9.75
C LEU A 124 1.37 3.24 -8.60
N GLY A 125 1.84 3.85 -7.50
CA GLY A 125 2.27 3.13 -6.31
C GLY A 125 1.17 2.23 -5.73
N HIS A 126 -0.05 2.76 -5.60
CA HIS A 126 -1.17 2.01 -5.06
C HIS A 126 -1.68 0.91 -6.00
N LEU A 127 -1.63 1.12 -7.31
CA LEU A 127 -1.95 0.08 -8.30
C LEU A 127 -0.94 -1.06 -8.24
N VAL A 128 0.36 -0.75 -8.10
CA VAL A 128 1.42 -1.75 -7.92
C VAL A 128 1.21 -2.53 -6.62
N TYR A 129 1.01 -1.82 -5.50
CA TYR A 129 0.68 -2.45 -4.21
C TYR A 129 -0.53 -3.38 -4.34
N GLY A 130 -1.64 -2.89 -4.89
CA GLY A 130 -2.87 -3.64 -5.04
C GLY A 130 -2.70 -4.87 -5.94
N ALA A 131 -2.04 -4.72 -7.09
CA ALA A 131 -1.76 -5.82 -8.02
C ALA A 131 -0.93 -6.93 -7.36
N VAL A 132 0.12 -6.58 -6.61
CA VAL A 132 0.95 -7.54 -5.88
C VAL A 132 0.15 -8.27 -4.80
N VAL A 133 -0.67 -7.54 -4.02
CA VAL A 133 -1.54 -8.14 -3.00
C VAL A 133 -2.53 -9.11 -3.62
N GLY A 134 -3.22 -8.69 -4.68
CA GLY A 134 -4.17 -9.52 -5.42
C GLY A 134 -3.52 -10.78 -5.99
N TRP A 135 -2.36 -10.64 -6.62
CA TRP A 135 -1.60 -11.74 -7.20
C TRP A 135 -1.20 -12.78 -6.15
N ILE A 136 -0.54 -12.36 -5.07
CA ILE A 136 -0.10 -13.26 -3.99
C ILE A 136 -1.29 -13.99 -3.37
N TYR A 137 -2.42 -13.29 -3.20
CA TYR A 137 -3.62 -13.92 -2.65
C TYR A 137 -4.30 -14.90 -3.60
N GLY A 138 -4.18 -14.67 -4.92
CA GLY A 138 -4.71 -15.54 -5.96
C GLY A 138 -3.87 -16.79 -6.27
N LEU A 139 -2.63 -16.87 -5.78
CA LEU A 139 -1.79 -18.06 -5.98
C LEU A 139 -2.43 -19.30 -5.31
N PRO A 140 -2.34 -20.50 -5.90
CA PRO A 140 -2.81 -21.73 -5.26
C PRO A 140 -2.22 -21.90 -3.85
N SER A 141 -2.99 -22.49 -2.93
CA SER A 141 -2.44 -22.90 -1.64
C SER A 141 -1.65 -24.19 -1.82
N ALA A 142 -0.43 -24.26 -1.27
CA ALA A 142 0.46 -25.42 -1.38
C ALA A 142 -0.11 -26.74 -0.78
N ARG A 143 -1.30 -26.70 -0.18
CA ARG A 143 -2.09 -27.90 0.13
C ARG A 143 -2.97 -28.21 -1.09
N GLY A 144 -2.43 -28.99 -2.02
CA GLY A 144 -3.24 -29.65 -3.06
C GLY A 144 -4.29 -30.58 -2.43
N PRO A 145 -5.32 -30.99 -3.17
CA PRO A 145 -6.32 -31.91 -2.65
C PRO A 145 -5.65 -33.20 -2.18
N VAL A 146 -5.84 -33.56 -0.91
CA VAL A 146 -5.62 -34.93 -0.45
C VAL A 146 -6.73 -35.75 -1.11
N VAL A 147 -6.42 -36.39 -2.22
CA VAL A 147 -7.29 -37.43 -2.80
C VAL A 147 -7.25 -38.60 -1.83
N VAL A 148 -8.25 -38.66 -0.95
CA VAL A 148 -8.60 -39.88 -0.22
C VAL A 148 -9.78 -40.48 -0.99
N GLY A 149 -9.54 -41.60 -1.66
CA GLY A 149 -10.56 -42.38 -2.38
C GLY A 149 -10.18 -42.65 -3.82
#